data_AF-A0A946JUG3-F1
#
_entry.id   AF-A0A946JUG3-F1
#
_cell.length_a   1.000
_cell.length_b   1.000
_cell.length_c   1.000
_cell.angle_alpha   90.00
_cell.angle_beta   90.00
_cell.angle_gamma   90.00
#
_symmetry.space_group_name_H-M   'P 1'
#
loop_
_entity.id
_entity.type
_entity.pdbx_description
1 polymer ?
#
loop_
_entity_poly.entity_id
_entity_poly.type
_entity_poly.pdbx_seq_one_letter_code
_entity_poly.pdbx_strand_id
1 'polypeptide(L)'
;SKDPTVNTKKNELLEEINNRISYANAHFSVIGSGWRSDMGKIYIIYGPPENIDRHYDTEFSYSYEFWYYPSGRKFTFSDRQNFGELKLISEF
;
A
#
# COMPACT_ATOMS: atom_id res chain seq x y z
N SER A 1 -37.97 14.59 -11.64
CA SER A 1 -36.89 14.27 -12.59
C SER A 1 -35.59 14.28 -11.81
N LYS A 2 -34.94 13.13 -11.59
CA LYS A 2 -33.61 13.10 -10.97
C LYS A 2 -32.63 13.39 -12.09
N ASP A 3 -32.19 14.64 -12.22
CA ASP A 3 -31.10 14.97 -13.12
C ASP A 3 -29.83 14.26 -12.63
N PRO A 4 -29.30 13.27 -13.37
CA PRO A 4 -28.14 12.48 -13.00
C PRO A 4 -26.92 13.12 -13.66
N THR A 5 -26.44 14.23 -13.12
CA THR A 5 -25.36 14.96 -13.78
C THR A 5 -24.01 14.25 -13.62
N VAL A 6 -23.67 13.53 -14.69
CA VAL A 6 -22.35 13.44 -15.33
C VAL A 6 -21.27 12.68 -14.54
N ASN A 7 -21.18 11.38 -14.88
CA ASN A 7 -19.96 10.58 -14.91
C ASN A 7 -18.75 11.41 -15.34
N THR A 8 -18.05 11.94 -14.35
CA THR A 8 -16.84 12.73 -14.50
C THR A 8 -15.70 11.91 -13.90
N LYS A 9 -14.48 12.05 -14.44
CA LYS A 9 -13.22 11.46 -13.92
C LYS A 9 -13.07 11.58 -12.39
N LYS A 10 -13.73 12.56 -11.77
CA LYS A 10 -13.78 12.77 -10.32
C LYS A 10 -14.45 11.62 -9.56
N ASN A 11 -15.55 11.06 -10.06
CA ASN A 11 -16.24 9.94 -9.40
C ASN A 11 -15.40 8.66 -9.48
N GLU A 12 -14.81 8.39 -10.65
CA GLU A 12 -13.90 7.25 -10.85
C GLU A 12 -12.66 7.33 -9.95
N LEU A 13 -12.04 8.51 -9.83
CA LEU A 13 -10.89 8.70 -8.93
C LEU A 13 -11.26 8.52 -7.47
N LEU A 14 -12.42 9.03 -7.03
CA LEU A 14 -12.87 8.85 -5.65
C LEU A 14 -13.17 7.38 -5.35
N GLU A 15 -13.82 6.68 -6.28
CA GLU A 15 -14.08 5.25 -6.18
C GLU A 15 -12.77 4.46 -6.12
N GLU A 16 -11.79 4.78 -6.96
CA GLU A 16 -10.47 4.17 -6.93
C GLU A 16 -9.75 4.40 -5.60
N ILE A 17 -9.75 5.62 -5.06
CA ILE A 17 -9.16 5.92 -3.75
C ILE A 17 -9.86 5.13 -2.65
N ASN A 18 -11.20 5.05 -2.67
CA ASN A 18 -11.96 4.27 -1.69
C ASN A 18 -11.66 2.77 -1.79
N ASN A 19 -11.48 2.25 -3.00
CA ASN A 19 -11.07 0.86 -3.22
C ASN A 19 -9.67 0.60 -2.68
N ARG A 20 -8.72 1.53 -2.89
CA ARG A 20 -7.37 1.44 -2.35
C ARG A 20 -7.33 1.54 -0.81
N ILE A 21 -8.15 2.41 -0.21
CA ILE A 21 -8.32 2.49 1.26
C ILE A 21 -8.86 1.17 1.80
N SER A 22 -9.88 0.61 1.15
CA SER A 22 -10.49 -0.66 1.55
C SER A 22 -9.47 -1.81 1.46
N TYR A 23 -8.70 -1.86 0.36
CA TYR A 23 -7.61 -2.81 0.20
C TYR A 23 -6.56 -2.65 1.30
N ALA A 24 -6.12 -1.42 1.57
CA ALA A 24 -5.14 -1.14 2.60
C ALA A 24 -5.62 -1.58 3.99
N ASN A 25 -6.89 -1.34 4.32
CA ASN A 25 -7.48 -1.81 5.57
C ASN A 25 -7.61 -3.33 5.64
N ALA A 26 -7.85 -4.00 4.53
CA ALA A 26 -7.93 -5.47 4.52
C ALA A 26 -6.56 -6.13 4.66
N HIS A 27 -5.49 -5.52 4.14
CA HIS A 27 -4.17 -6.18 4.02
C HIS A 27 -3.10 -5.64 4.97
N PHE A 28 -3.21 -4.39 5.44
CA PHE A 28 -2.14 -3.71 6.17
C PHE A 28 -2.55 -3.24 7.59
N SER A 29 -3.61 -3.80 8.16
CA SER A 29 -4.13 -3.43 9.50
C SER A 29 -3.47 -4.20 10.64
N VAL A 30 -2.14 -4.28 10.66
CA VAL A 30 -1.43 -4.99 11.76
C VAL A 30 -1.52 -4.19 13.06
N ILE A 31 -1.21 -2.89 13.02
CA ILE A 31 -1.32 -1.98 14.15
C ILE A 31 -2.30 -0.86 13.77
N GLY A 32 -3.58 -1.07 14.12
CA GLY A 32 -4.64 -0.11 13.82
C GLY A 32 -5.12 -0.16 12.36
N SER A 33 -5.68 0.93 11.85
CA SER A 33 -6.26 0.97 10.50
C SER A 33 -5.18 0.93 9.42
N GLY A 34 -5.27 -0.02 8.50
CA GLY A 34 -4.25 -0.27 7.48
C GLY A 34 -4.00 0.89 6.52
N TRP A 35 -4.98 1.78 6.27
CA TRP A 35 -4.75 3.02 5.51
C TRP A 35 -3.71 3.96 6.17
N ARG A 36 -3.43 3.79 7.47
CA ARG A 36 -2.44 4.58 8.23
C ARG A 36 -1.05 3.91 8.27
N SER A 37 -0.95 2.64 7.89
CA SER A 37 0.34 1.95 7.77
C SER A 37 1.16 2.56 6.63
N ASP A 38 2.47 2.33 6.64
CA ASP A 38 3.33 2.86 5.57
C ASP A 38 3.02 2.19 4.23
N MET A 39 2.81 0.86 4.22
CA MET A 39 2.37 0.13 3.02
C MET A 39 1.02 0.65 2.51
N GLY A 40 0.07 0.92 3.41
CA GLY A 40 -1.24 1.46 3.05
C GLY A 40 -1.16 2.84 2.43
N LYS A 41 -0.33 3.74 2.96
CA LYS A 41 -0.10 5.07 2.38
C LYS A 41 0.48 4.95 0.97
N ILE A 42 1.52 4.13 0.79
CA ILE A 42 2.15 3.91 -0.53
C ILE A 42 1.14 3.32 -1.52
N TYR A 43 0.36 2.32 -1.11
CA TYR A 43 -0.65 1.69 -1.97
C TYR A 43 -1.77 2.67 -2.37
N ILE A 44 -2.21 3.55 -1.45
CA ILE A 44 -3.23 4.54 -1.75
C ILE A 44 -2.72 5.58 -2.76
N ILE A 45 -1.48 6.07 -2.56
CA ILE A 45 -0.87 7.11 -3.41
C ILE A 45 -0.53 6.56 -4.79
N TYR A 46 0.22 5.45 -4.85
CA TYR A 46 0.79 4.94 -6.09
C TYR A 46 -0.03 3.83 -6.74
N GLY A 47 -1.03 3.30 -6.02
CA GLY A 47 -1.81 2.15 -6.48
C GLY A 47 -1.08 0.83 -6.25
N PRO A 48 -1.56 -0.26 -6.88
CA PRO A 48 -0.90 -1.54 -6.81
C PRO A 48 0.50 -1.46 -7.44
N PRO A 49 1.53 -2.04 -6.80
CA PRO A 49 2.83 -2.20 -7.44
C PRO A 49 2.73 -3.16 -8.63
N GLU A 50 3.61 -2.99 -9.61
CA GLU A 50 3.74 -3.90 -10.75
C GLU A 50 4.34 -5.25 -10.30
N ASN A 51 5.30 -5.18 -9.36
CA ASN A 51 5.93 -6.36 -8.80
C ASN A 51 6.15 -6.21 -7.30
N ILE A 52 6.00 -7.32 -6.58
CA ILE A 52 6.29 -7.45 -5.16
C ILE A 52 7.30 -8.58 -5.00
N ASP A 53 8.42 -8.28 -4.37
CA ASP A 53 9.45 -9.28 -4.02
C ASP A 53 9.56 -9.39 -2.49
N ARG A 54 9.41 -10.61 -1.96
CA ARG A 54 9.29 -10.89 -0.52
C ARG A 54 10.42 -11.80 -0.07
N HIS A 55 11.11 -11.37 0.98
CA HIS A 55 12.20 -12.11 1.59
C HIS A 55 11.92 -12.28 3.08
N TYR A 56 12.19 -13.48 3.58
CA TYR A 56 12.14 -13.77 5.01
C TYR A 56 13.54 -14.20 5.46
N ASP A 57 14.11 -13.45 6.38
CA ASP A 57 15.39 -13.78 7.00
C ASP A 57 15.14 -14.69 8.20
N THR A 58 15.48 -15.96 8.05
CA THR A 58 15.30 -16.97 9.10
C THR A 58 16.27 -16.79 10.27
N GLU A 59 17.42 -16.14 10.06
CA GLU A 59 18.43 -15.95 11.10
C GLU A 59 18.04 -14.82 12.04
N PHE A 60 17.53 -13.71 11.50
CA PHE A 60 17.16 -12.51 12.26
C PHE A 60 15.65 -12.34 12.48
N SER A 61 14.84 -13.27 11.95
CA SER A 61 13.37 -13.28 12.01
C SER A 61 12.70 -12.04 11.41
N TYR A 62 13.39 -11.31 10.53
CA TYR A 62 12.84 -10.13 9.86
C TYR A 62 12.42 -10.43 8.43
N SER A 63 11.32 -9.82 8.01
CA SER A 63 10.79 -9.83 6.66
C SER A 63 11.20 -8.55 5.91
N TYR A 64 11.44 -8.69 4.61
CA TYR A 64 11.57 -7.57 3.68
C TYR A 64 10.54 -7.72 2.56
N GLU A 65 9.95 -6.60 2.17
CA GLU A 65 9.09 -6.53 1.00
C GLU A 65 9.52 -5.36 0.12
N PHE A 66 9.77 -5.65 -1.15
CA PHE A 66 10.14 -4.66 -2.17
C PHE A 66 8.98 -4.46 -3.13
N TRP A 67 8.55 -3.21 -3.29
CA TRP A 67 7.50 -2.83 -4.23
C TRP A 67 8.10 -2.05 -5.39
N TYR A 68 7.84 -2.53 -6.61
CA TYR A 68 8.33 -1.92 -7.84
C TYR A 68 7.16 -1.31 -8.62
N TYR A 69 7.36 -0.09 -9.12
CA TYR A 69 6.34 0.64 -9.89
C TYR A 69 6.84 0.94 -11.31
N PRO A 70 5.92 1.07 -12.30
CA PRO A 70 6.28 1.36 -13.69
C PRO A 70 7.05 2.68 -13.89
N SER A 71 6.95 3.60 -12.93
CA SER A 71 7.71 4.87 -12.93
C SER A 71 9.20 4.70 -12.65
N GLY A 72 9.65 3.49 -12.31
CA GLY A 72 10.99 3.19 -11.81
C GLY A 72 11.13 3.35 -10.29
N ARG A 73 10.07 3.82 -9.60
CA ARG A 73 10.08 3.94 -8.13
C ARG A 73 10.16 2.58 -7.46
N LYS A 74 10.93 2.52 -6.38
CA LYS A 74 11.05 1.36 -5.52
C LYS A 74 10.84 1.74 -4.06
N PHE A 75 9.97 1.01 -3.38
CA PHE A 75 9.79 1.11 -1.93
C PHE A 75 10.26 -0.17 -1.26
N THR A 76 10.99 -0.04 -0.17
CA THR A 76 11.41 -1.18 0.66
C THR A 76 10.76 -1.09 2.02
N PHE A 77 10.11 -2.16 2.44
CA PHE A 77 9.53 -2.29 3.76
C PHE A 77 10.22 -3.40 4.55
N SER A 78 10.30 -3.24 5.87
CA SER A 78 10.82 -4.27 6.75
C SER A 78 10.23 -4.18 8.16
N ASP A 79 10.12 -5.32 8.83
CA ASP A 79 9.65 -5.47 10.21
C ASP A 79 10.84 -5.59 11.19
N ARG A 80 11.98 -4.93 10.93
CA ARG A 80 13.23 -5.00 11.73
C ARG A 80 13.10 -4.86 13.25
N GLN A 81 11.96 -4.42 13.75
CA GLN A 81 11.68 -4.29 15.18
C GLN A 81 10.78 -5.43 15.72
N ASN A 82 10.46 -6.45 14.92
CA ASN A 82 9.60 -7.61 15.24
C ASN A 82 8.22 -7.25 15.83
N PHE A 83 7.67 -6.08 15.46
CA PHE A 83 6.32 -5.68 15.86
C PHE A 83 5.22 -6.25 14.93
N GLY A 84 5.59 -7.06 13.94
CA GLY A 84 4.69 -7.68 12.96
C GLY A 84 4.22 -6.75 11.83
N GLU A 85 4.47 -5.43 11.92
CA GLU A 85 4.14 -4.47 10.88
C GLU A 85 5.39 -4.10 10.06
N LEU A 86 5.32 -4.28 8.75
CA LEU A 86 6.33 -3.83 7.80
C LEU A 86 6.33 -2.29 7.72
N LYS A 87 7.46 -1.67 8.05
CA LYS A 87 7.67 -0.22 8.01
C LYS A 87 8.48 0.19 6.80
N LEU A 88 8.22 1.38 6.24
CA LEU A 88 9.01 1.91 5.12
C LEU A 88 10.43 2.22 5.62
N ILE A 89 11.44 1.64 4.97
CA ILE A 89 12.85 1.88 5.31
C ILE A 89 13.63 2.61 4.21
N SER A 90 13.14 2.62 2.97
CA SER A 90 13.76 3.36 1.87
C SER A 90 12.81 3.60 0.69
N GLU A 91 13.01 4.71 -0.01
CA GLU A 91 12.45 5.04 -1.33
C GLU A 91 13.59 5.34 -2.30
N PHE A 92 13.50 4.81 -3.53
CA PHE A 92 14.44 5.07 -4.63
C PHE A 92 13.68 5.44 -5.91
#